data_AF-A0A1R3IND2-F1
#
_entry.id   AF-A0A1R3IND2-F1
#
_cell.length_a   1.000
_cell.length_b   1.000
_cell.length_c   1.000
_cell.angle_alpha   90.00
_cell.angle_beta   90.00
_cell.angle_gamma   90.00
#
_symmetry.space_group_name_H-M   'P 1'
#
loop_
_entity.id
_entity.type
_entity.pdbx_description
1 polymer ?
#
loop_
_entity_poly.entity_id
_entity_poly.type
_entity_poly.pdbx_seq_one_letter_code
_entity_poly.pdbx_strand_id
1 'polypeptide(L)'
;LLVCLRMLIRRCVYENISKDDIQKLFPNEVLPELQRLLTLLLQKFQREWRAEIHKDEDTLPRLKAMTWNMANQDSEVTEPVAVINLKLQNDAQAPQGDLDLKFQLAKETLDTMLKSMYSIRDQLSNLGETSNGTFSQEMNAV
;
A
#
# COMPACT_ATOMS: atom_id res chain seq x y z
N LEU A 1 -10.99 -26.04 5.96
CA LEU A 1 -11.40 -25.35 7.20
C LEU A 1 -10.62 -24.06 7.46
N LEU A 2 -9.28 -24.10 7.59
CA LEU A 2 -8.45 -22.90 7.86
C LEU A 2 -8.61 -21.80 6.80
N VAL A 3 -8.73 -22.17 5.53
CA VAL A 3 -8.96 -21.22 4.41
C VAL A 3 -10.29 -20.47 4.57
N CYS A 4 -11.36 -21.18 4.92
CA CYS A 4 -12.69 -20.61 5.15
C CYS A 4 -12.69 -19.63 6.32
N LEU A 5 -12.02 -20.00 7.43
CA LEU A 5 -11.88 -19.13 8.59
C LEU A 5 -11.06 -17.87 8.26
N ARG A 6 -9.95 -18.03 7.52
CA ARG A 6 -9.13 -16.89 7.06
C ARG A 6 -9.92 -15.94 6.16
N MET A 7 -10.77 -16.47 5.27
CA MET A 7 -11.65 -15.65 4.43
C MET A 7 -12.70 -14.90 5.25
N LEU A 8 -13.34 -15.58 6.22
CA LEU A 8 -14.33 -14.96 7.10
C LEU A 8 -13.73 -13.83 7.95
N ILE A 9 -12.54 -14.05 8.53
CA ILE A 9 -11.82 -13.03 9.31
C ILE A 9 -11.52 -11.82 8.43
N ARG A 10 -10.94 -12.02 7.25
CA ARG A 10 -10.66 -10.91 6.31
C ARG A 10 -11.93 -10.15 5.96
N ARG A 11 -13.00 -10.87 5.58
CA ARG A 11 -14.26 -10.25 5.20
C ARG A 11 -14.88 -9.43 6.33
N CYS A 12 -14.91 -10.00 7.55
CA CYS A 12 -15.45 -9.34 8.74
C CYS A 12 -14.68 -8.06 9.10
N VAL A 13 -13.35 -8.08 8.95
CA VAL A 13 -12.50 -6.96 9.33
C VAL A 13 -12.50 -5.86 8.25
N TYR A 14 -12.34 -6.21 6.97
CA TYR A 14 -12.28 -5.25 5.85
C TYR A 14 -13.64 -4.63 5.52
N GLU A 15 -14.72 -5.41 5.45
CA GLU A 15 -16.04 -4.91 5.01
C GLU A 15 -16.84 -4.22 6.13
N ASN A 16 -16.27 -4.09 7.34
CA ASN A 16 -16.92 -3.49 8.51
C ASN A 16 -18.32 -4.06 8.82
N ILE A 17 -18.45 -5.39 8.77
CA ILE A 17 -19.76 -6.04 8.90
C ILE A 17 -20.33 -5.78 10.30
N SER A 18 -21.59 -5.36 10.35
CA SER A 18 -22.28 -5.06 11.60
C SER A 18 -22.51 -6.33 12.41
N LYS A 19 -22.67 -6.21 13.73
CA LYS A 19 -22.88 -7.35 14.63
C LYS A 19 -24.07 -8.22 14.22
N ASP A 20 -25.11 -7.59 13.71
CA ASP A 20 -26.35 -8.22 13.28
C ASP A 20 -26.22 -8.90 11.91
N ASP A 21 -25.27 -8.44 11.08
CA ASP A 21 -25.02 -8.98 9.75
C ASP A 21 -24.00 -10.12 9.75
N ILE A 22 -23.13 -10.24 10.76
CA ILE A 22 -22.15 -11.34 10.86
C ILE A 22 -22.85 -12.70 10.85
N GLN A 23 -24.02 -12.80 11.51
CA GLN A 23 -24.79 -14.05 11.55
C GLN A 23 -25.27 -14.49 10.16
N LYS A 24 -25.45 -13.55 9.22
CA LYS A 24 -25.88 -13.83 7.83
C LYS A 24 -24.75 -14.38 6.97
N LEU A 25 -23.51 -14.39 7.46
CA LEU A 25 -22.35 -14.91 6.74
C LEU A 25 -22.23 -16.44 6.82
N PHE A 26 -22.91 -17.06 7.78
CA PHE A 26 -22.84 -18.49 7.99
C PHE A 26 -23.95 -19.20 7.22
N PRO A 27 -23.63 -20.29 6.51
CA PRO A 27 -24.63 -21.07 5.82
C PRO A 27 -25.38 -21.98 6.82
N ASN A 28 -26.60 -22.42 6.48
CA ASN A 28 -27.53 -23.12 7.38
C ASN A 28 -27.02 -24.49 7.85
N GLU A 29 -26.01 -25.04 7.17
CA GLU A 29 -25.35 -26.30 7.47
C GLU A 29 -24.44 -26.19 8.71
N VAL A 30 -24.07 -24.97 9.11
CA VAL A 30 -23.28 -24.73 10.32
C VAL A 30 -24.19 -24.77 11.54
N LEU A 31 -23.85 -25.61 12.52
CA LEU A 31 -24.61 -25.75 13.75
C LEU A 31 -24.80 -24.39 14.46
N PRO A 32 -26.00 -24.09 15.00
CA PRO A 32 -26.30 -22.79 15.62
C PRO A 32 -25.32 -22.39 16.73
N GLU A 33 -24.86 -23.37 17.53
CA GLU A 33 -23.91 -23.11 18.61
C GLU A 33 -22.53 -22.72 18.08
N LEU A 34 -22.10 -23.32 16.96
CA LEU A 34 -20.84 -22.97 16.33
C LEU A 34 -20.93 -21.58 15.66
N GLN A 35 -22.05 -21.26 15.01
CA GLN A 35 -22.29 -19.91 14.47
C GLN A 35 -22.25 -18.85 15.57
N ARG A 36 -22.86 -19.12 16.73
CA ARG A 36 -22.85 -18.25 17.90
C ARG A 36 -21.43 -18.00 18.43
N LEU A 37 -20.65 -19.07 18.61
CA LEU A 37 -19.27 -18.97 19.09
C LEU A 37 -18.36 -18.23 18.09
N LEU A 38 -18.46 -18.55 16.80
CA LEU A 38 -17.71 -17.87 15.75
C LEU A 38 -18.07 -16.39 15.67
N THR A 39 -19.36 -16.06 15.76
CA THR A 39 -19.82 -14.66 15.79
C THR A 39 -19.23 -13.91 16.98
N LEU A 40 -19.26 -14.50 18.19
CA LEU A 40 -18.68 -13.88 19.38
C LEU A 40 -17.17 -13.66 19.25
N LEU A 41 -16.45 -14.64 18.71
CA LEU A 41 -15.00 -14.52 18.48
C LEU A 41 -14.69 -13.45 17.44
N LEU A 42 -15.38 -13.44 16.31
CA LEU A 42 -15.20 -12.44 15.25
C LEU A 42 -15.49 -11.04 15.78
N GLN A 43 -16.61 -10.85 16.49
CA GLN A 43 -16.96 -9.56 17.10
C GLN A 43 -15.95 -9.10 18.15
N LYS A 44 -15.44 -10.02 18.98
CA LYS A 44 -14.46 -9.71 20.03
C LYS A 44 -13.17 -9.16 19.43
N PHE A 45 -12.64 -9.81 18.40
CA PHE A 45 -11.35 -9.44 17.81
C PHE A 45 -11.47 -8.45 16.66
N GLN A 46 -12.66 -8.20 16.11
CA GLN A 46 -12.86 -7.25 15.00
C GLN A 46 -12.31 -5.86 15.31
N ARG A 47 -12.54 -5.33 16.52
CA ARG A 47 -12.04 -3.99 16.89
C ARG A 47 -10.51 -3.96 16.95
N GLU A 48 -9.90 -4.97 17.56
CA GLU A 48 -8.44 -5.08 17.69
C GLU A 48 -7.79 -5.26 16.32
N TRP A 49 -8.29 -6.18 15.50
CA TRP A 49 -7.78 -6.38 14.13
C TRP A 49 -7.97 -5.15 13.24
N ARG A 50 -9.08 -4.42 13.41
CA ARG A 50 -9.24 -3.14 12.72
C ARG A 50 -8.26 -2.10 13.22
N ALA A 51 -8.06 -1.96 14.54
CA ALA A 51 -7.10 -1.00 15.08
C ALA A 51 -5.68 -1.29 14.59
N GLU A 52 -5.28 -2.56 14.49
CA GLU A 52 -4.00 -2.95 13.91
C GLU A 52 -3.92 -2.65 12.41
N ILE A 53 -4.99 -2.88 11.64
CA ILE A 53 -5.03 -2.45 10.23
C ILE A 53 -4.96 -0.93 10.12
N HIS A 54 -5.69 -0.18 10.96
CA HIS A 54 -5.72 1.29 10.94
C HIS A 54 -4.39 1.90 11.41
N LYS A 55 -3.61 1.15 12.19
CA LYS A 55 -2.26 1.52 12.62
C LYS A 55 -1.22 1.31 11.52
N ASP A 56 -1.41 0.30 10.67
CA ASP A 56 -0.73 0.20 9.37
C ASP A 56 -1.33 1.19 8.34
N GLU A 57 -2.52 1.72 8.62
CA GLU A 57 -3.26 2.70 7.81
C GLU A 57 -2.93 4.17 8.16
N ASP A 58 -1.77 4.44 8.74
CA ASP A 58 -1.00 5.63 8.32
C ASP A 58 -0.58 5.40 6.86
N THR A 59 -1.58 5.31 5.96
CA THR A 59 -1.39 4.90 4.58
C THR A 59 -0.50 5.92 3.91
N LEU A 60 0.60 5.42 3.35
CA LEU A 60 1.43 6.24 2.49
C LEU A 60 0.53 6.81 1.37
N PRO A 61 0.58 8.12 1.11
CA PRO A 61 -0.24 8.73 0.11
C PRO A 61 0.01 8.05 -1.25
N ARG A 62 -1.07 7.70 -1.94
CA ARG A 62 -1.00 7.00 -3.22
C ARG A 62 -0.94 7.99 -4.36
N LEU A 63 -0.03 7.78 -5.30
CA LEU A 63 0.03 8.57 -6.53
C LEU A 63 -1.17 8.24 -7.43
N LYS A 64 -2.01 9.23 -7.69
CA LYS A 64 -3.21 9.14 -8.55
C LYS A 64 -2.93 9.60 -9.97
N ALA A 65 -2.17 10.68 -10.13
CA ALA A 65 -1.76 11.18 -11.43
C ALA A 65 -0.40 11.88 -11.35
N MET A 66 0.33 11.86 -12.45
CA MET A 66 1.58 12.59 -12.63
C MET A 66 1.56 13.27 -13.99
N THR A 67 1.93 14.54 -14.03
CA THR A 67 2.12 15.29 -15.29
C THR A 67 3.48 15.96 -15.29
N TRP A 68 4.06 16.13 -16.48
CA TRP A 68 5.35 16.77 -16.64
C TRP A 68 5.30 17.81 -17.77
N ASN A 69 6.05 18.90 -17.61
CA ASN A 69 6.29 19.88 -18.66
C ASN A 69 7.70 20.46 -18.54
N MET A 70 8.21 21.05 -19.62
CA MET A 70 9.44 21.85 -19.57
C MET A 70 9.05 23.28 -19.23
N ALA A 71 9.75 23.94 -18.30
CA ALA A 71 9.55 25.37 -18.09
C ALA A 71 10.11 26.13 -19.31
N ASN A 72 9.24 26.87 -20.02
CA ASN A 72 9.67 27.78 -21.07
C ASN A 72 10.36 28.96 -20.41
N GLN A 73 11.67 29.07 -20.63
CA GLN A 73 12.47 30.20 -20.22
C GLN A 73 12.55 31.13 -21.42
N ASP A 74 11.91 32.30 -21.33
CA ASP A 74 11.87 33.31 -22.40
C ASP A 74 13.22 34.05 -22.56
N SER A 75 14.36 33.36 -22.36
CA SER A 75 15.70 33.92 -22.48
C SER A 75 16.70 32.84 -22.90
N GLU A 76 17.52 33.18 -23.92
CA GLU A 76 18.49 32.32 -24.63
C GLU A 76 19.57 31.64 -23.77
N VAL A 77 19.66 31.92 -22.46
CA VAL A 77 20.84 31.56 -21.63
C VAL A 77 20.48 30.77 -20.36
N THR A 78 19.24 30.30 -20.20
CA THR A 78 18.87 29.56 -18.98
C THR A 78 18.79 28.05 -19.27
N GLU A 79 19.36 27.23 -18.37
CA GLU A 79 19.32 25.77 -18.49
C GLU A 79 17.87 25.26 -18.36
N PRO A 80 17.43 24.33 -19.22
CA PRO A 80 16.06 23.88 -19.21
C PRO A 80 15.73 23.13 -17.91
N VAL A 81 14.60 23.48 -17.31
CA VAL A 81 14.11 22.89 -16.05
C VAL A 81 12.85 22.07 -16.31
N ALA A 82 12.82 20.84 -15.81
CA ALA A 82 11.64 19.99 -15.85
C ALA A 82 10.70 20.32 -14.68
N VAL A 83 9.41 20.43 -14.96
CA VAL A 83 8.37 20.66 -13.96
C VAL A 83 7.54 19.40 -13.84
N ILE A 84 7.47 18.83 -12.64
CA ILE A 84 6.70 17.63 -12.35
C ILE A 84 5.57 17.99 -11.39
N ASN A 85 4.34 17.60 -11.72
CA ASN A 85 3.19 17.73 -10.84
C ASN A 85 2.69 16.34 -10.45
N LEU A 86 2.47 16.12 -9.15
CA LEU A 86 1.95 14.88 -8.59
C LEU A 86 0.61 15.15 -7.92
N LYS A 87 -0.37 14.28 -8.18
CA LYS A 87 -1.63 14.21 -7.47
C LYS A 87 -1.62 13.02 -6.54
N LEU A 88 -1.71 13.26 -5.25
CA LEU A 88 -1.72 12.22 -4.22
C LEU A 88 -3.12 12.07 -3.61
N GLN A 89 -3.51 10.82 -3.36
CA GLN A 89 -4.76 10.46 -2.70
C GLN A 89 -4.43 9.82 -1.35
N ASN A 90 -5.12 10.25 -0.30
CA ASN A 90 -5.08 9.60 1.01
C ASN A 90 -6.36 8.75 1.17
N ASP A 91 -6.20 7.44 1.31
CA ASP A 91 -7.33 6.51 1.39
C ASP A 91 -7.89 6.39 2.82
N ALA A 92 -7.16 6.88 3.83
CA ALA A 92 -7.53 6.74 5.24
C ALA A 92 -8.70 7.65 5.71
N GLN A 93 -9.13 8.65 4.92
CA GLN A 93 -10.23 9.54 5.33
C GLN A 93 -10.97 10.21 4.17
N ALA A 94 -12.27 9.94 4.06
CA ALA A 94 -13.18 10.69 3.20
C ALA A 94 -13.73 11.95 3.91
N PRO A 95 -14.02 13.06 3.20
CA PRO A 95 -13.58 13.46 1.87
C PRO A 95 -12.51 14.56 2.01
N GLN A 96 -11.23 14.20 2.17
CA GLN A 96 -10.14 15.17 2.04
C GLN A 96 -9.54 15.05 0.65
N GLY A 97 -9.53 16.18 -0.07
CA GLY A 97 -9.23 16.26 -1.50
C GLY A 97 -7.83 15.80 -1.89
N ASP A 98 -7.65 15.63 -3.21
CA ASP A 98 -6.35 15.29 -3.80
C ASP A 98 -5.29 16.34 -3.38
N LEU A 99 -4.12 15.87 -2.94
CA LEU A 99 -2.96 16.73 -2.65
C LEU A 99 -2.16 16.93 -3.95
N ASP A 100 -2.13 18.17 -4.42
CA ASP A 100 -1.33 18.59 -5.57
C ASP A 100 0.06 19.06 -5.11
N LEU A 101 1.12 18.38 -5.59
CA LEU A 101 2.51 18.77 -5.37
C LEU A 101 3.16 19.14 -6.69
N LYS A 102 3.98 20.20 -6.70
CA LYS A 102 4.72 20.67 -7.87
C LYS A 102 6.19 20.82 -7.56
N PHE A 103 7.03 20.25 -8.42
CA PHE A 103 8.49 20.26 -8.30
C PHE A 103 9.10 20.84 -9.57
N GLN A 104 10.23 21.52 -9.40
CA GLN A 104 11.10 21.95 -10.49
C GLN A 104 12.43 21.24 -10.33
N LEU A 105 12.88 20.56 -11.39
CA LEU A 105 14.04 19.69 -11.37
C LEU A 105 15.00 20.12 -12.48
N ALA A 106 16.26 20.35 -12.10
CA ALA A 106 17.36 20.45 -13.05
C ALA A 106 17.66 19.06 -13.64
N LYS A 107 18.35 19.05 -14.79
CA LYS A 107 18.75 17.83 -15.50
C LYS A 107 19.44 16.80 -14.58
N GLU A 108 20.41 17.24 -13.79
CA GLU A 108 21.19 16.34 -12.92
C GLU A 108 20.36 15.74 -11.78
N THR A 109 19.39 16.49 -11.24
CA THR A 109 18.46 15.99 -10.23
C THR A 109 17.51 14.96 -10.81
N LEU A 110 16.99 15.20 -12.01
CA LEU A 110 16.11 14.26 -12.70
C LEU A 110 16.86 12.96 -13.05
N ASP A 111 18.10 13.06 -13.52
CA ASP A 111 18.94 11.88 -13.81
C ASP A 111 19.18 11.03 -12.55
N THR A 112 19.49 11.67 -11.43
CA THR A 112 19.65 11.01 -10.13
C THR A 112 18.36 10.31 -9.69
N MET A 113 17.21 10.96 -9.86
CA MET A 113 15.90 10.39 -9.56
C MET A 113 15.58 9.17 -10.44
N LEU A 114 15.89 9.22 -11.73
CA LEU A 114 15.68 8.08 -12.62
C LEU A 114 16.56 6.89 -12.23
N LYS A 115 17.84 7.13 -11.91
CA LYS A 115 18.76 6.09 -11.40
C LYS A 115 18.24 5.42 -10.13
N SER A 116 17.71 6.20 -9.18
CA SER A 116 17.12 5.63 -7.97
C SER A 116 15.86 4.82 -8.25
N MET A 117 14.98 5.30 -9.15
CA MET A 117 13.80 4.54 -9.57
C MET A 117 14.15 3.21 -10.24
N TYR A 118 15.18 3.18 -11.08
CA TYR A 118 15.69 1.93 -11.67
C TYR A 118 16.21 0.98 -10.59
N SER A 119 16.99 1.49 -9.62
CA SER A 119 17.46 0.67 -8.50
C SER A 119 16.30 0.10 -7.66
N ILE A 120 15.27 0.90 -7.37
CA ILE A 120 14.09 0.45 -6.63
C ILE A 120 13.35 -0.64 -7.42
N ARG A 121 13.16 -0.46 -8.74
CA ARG A 121 12.53 -1.47 -9.60
C ARG A 121 13.28 -2.80 -9.53
N ASP A 122 14.61 -2.76 -9.61
CA ASP A 122 15.43 -3.98 -9.60
C ASP A 122 15.37 -4.67 -8.22
N GLN A 123 15.41 -3.90 -7.13
CA GLN A 123 15.22 -4.43 -5.77
C GLN A 123 13.84 -5.09 -5.57
N LEU A 124 12.77 -4.46 -6.07
CA LEU A 124 11.41 -5.00 -5.98
C LEU A 124 11.23 -6.26 -6.86
N SER A 125 11.92 -6.34 -8.00
CA SER A 125 11.85 -7.48 -8.90
C SER A 125 12.62 -8.69 -8.33
N ASN A 126 13.79 -8.46 -7.73
CA ASN A 126 14.63 -9.51 -7.15
C ASN A 126 14.10 -10.03 -5.80
N LEU A 127 13.19 -9.31 -5.16
CA LEU A 127 12.53 -9.76 -3.91
C LEU A 127 11.68 -11.04 -4.11
N GLY A 128 11.33 -11.37 -5.36
CA GLY A 128 10.67 -12.65 -5.70
C GLY A 128 11.59 -13.87 -5.67
N GLU A 129 12.92 -13.69 -5.62
CA GLU A 129 13.91 -14.77 -5.73
C GLU A 129 14.58 -15.13 -4.39
N THR A 130 14.49 -14.27 -3.37
CA THR A 130 15.17 -14.48 -2.08
C THR A 130 14.43 -15.40 -1.11
N SER A 131 13.35 -16.07 -1.52
CA SER A 131 12.71 -17.11 -0.70
C SER A 131 13.47 -18.45 -0.69
N ASN A 132 14.42 -18.71 -1.60
CA ASN A 132 15.13 -20.00 -1.66
C ASN A 132 16.59 -19.81 -2.12
N GLY A 133 17.55 -19.68 -1.21
CA GLY A 133 18.96 -19.75 -1.62
C GLY A 133 19.95 -19.16 -0.61
N THR A 134 20.38 -20.03 0.29
CA THR A 134 21.61 -20.02 1.08
C THR A 134 22.61 -18.89 0.79
N PHE A 135 22.85 -18.06 1.80
CA PHE A 135 23.98 -17.15 1.88
C PHE A 135 25.27 -17.98 1.96
N SER A 136 26.17 -17.84 1.00
CA SER A 136 27.55 -18.32 1.08
C SER A 136 28.43 -17.38 0.26
N GLN A 137 29.32 -16.66 0.98
CA GLN A 137 30.79 -16.66 0.83
C GLN A 137 31.28 -15.80 -0.37
N GLU A 138 32.27 -14.93 -0.27
CA GLU A 138 33.57 -14.99 0.39
C GLU A 138 34.10 -13.59 0.74
N MET A 139 34.85 -13.51 1.85
CA MET A 139 35.74 -12.42 2.18
C MET A 139 37.17 -12.97 2.10
N ASN A 140 37.96 -12.47 1.15
CA ASN A 140 39.43 -12.51 1.05
C ASN A 140 39.81 -11.41 0.03
N ALA A 141 40.90 -10.65 0.14
CA ALA A 141 42.21 -10.89 0.74
C ALA A 141 42.77 -9.56 1.33
N VAL A 142 43.53 -9.62 2.43
CA VAL A 142 45.01 -9.51 2.53
C VAL A 142 45.59 -8.26 1.86
#